data_AF-K9RW62-F1
#
_entry.id   AF-K9RW62-F1
#
_cell.length_a   1.000
_cell.length_b   1.000
_cell.length_c   1.000
_cell.angle_alpha   90.00
_cell.angle_beta   90.00
_cell.angle_gamma   90.00
#
_symmetry.space_group_name_H-M   'P 1'
#
loop_
_entity.id
_entity.type
_entity.pdbx_description
1 polymer ?
#
loop_
_entity_poly.entity_id
_entity_poly.type
_entity_poly.pdbx_seq_one_letter_code
_entity_poly.pdbx_strand_id
1 'polypeptide(L)'
;MHRKAVPEKIRKRIFQEASMVCPVCGETDVTTLEMHHIDPYSEVVNHKEENIILLCSNCHSKVTAGKISKEEILKLKISLMHGNNPNLNRAKDTNVINFNQSVNNGVIANNLHIKNEGGKIKVNPPNGTIASSMHHKNYVKRLIDRYHEFKLADVGAKNMNYTLLYSTIKREFGAKWDMIPLDQFERLVSYIQRRIDNTILGKNQKSNDVKRYSTFDEFLSKYSS
;
A
#
# COMPACT_ATOMS: atom_id res chain seq x y z
N MET A 1 19.09 -30.83 48.25
CA MET A 1 20.25 -30.16 47.61
C MET A 1 19.86 -28.74 47.25
N HIS A 2 20.55 -27.73 47.78
CA HIS A 2 20.28 -26.34 47.44
C HIS A 2 20.89 -26.04 46.07
N ARG A 3 20.05 -25.78 45.07
CA ARG A 3 20.49 -25.44 43.72
C ARG A 3 21.25 -24.12 43.76
N LYS A 4 22.49 -24.11 43.27
CA LYS A 4 23.27 -22.88 43.16
C LYS A 4 22.55 -21.90 42.22
N ALA A 5 22.63 -20.60 42.52
CA ALA A 5 22.07 -19.58 41.65
C ALA A 5 22.81 -19.59 40.30
N VAL A 6 22.07 -19.37 39.21
CA VAL A 6 22.67 -19.20 37.88
C VAL A 6 23.57 -17.96 37.92
N PRO A 7 24.86 -18.05 37.53
CA PRO A 7 25.77 -16.91 37.52
C PRO A 7 25.21 -15.72 36.73
N GLU A 8 25.43 -14.49 37.22
CA GLU A 8 24.87 -13.27 36.63
C GLU A 8 25.29 -13.08 35.16
N LYS A 9 26.51 -13.48 34.81
CA LYS A 9 27.03 -13.43 33.43
C LYS A 9 26.18 -14.29 32.47
N ILE A 10 25.85 -15.51 32.89
CA ILE A 10 25.01 -16.43 32.11
C ILE A 10 23.61 -15.85 32.00
N ARG A 11 23.05 -15.35 33.12
CA ARG A 11 21.73 -14.70 33.11
C ARG A 11 21.67 -13.57 32.08
N LYS A 12 22.62 -12.64 32.10
CA LYS A 12 22.68 -11.52 31.13
C LYS A 12 22.76 -12.05 29.69
N ARG A 13 23.56 -13.09 29.44
CA ARG A 13 23.70 -13.69 28.11
C ARG A 13 22.38 -14.27 27.61
N ILE A 14 21.69 -15.08 28.43
CA ILE A 14 20.42 -15.70 28.05
C ILE A 14 19.34 -14.65 27.77
N PHE A 15 19.28 -13.57 28.56
CA PHE A 15 18.35 -12.47 28.31
C PHE A 15 18.66 -11.72 27.01
N GLN A 16 19.93 -11.48 26.70
CA GLN A 16 20.37 -10.87 25.44
C GLN A 16 20.08 -11.78 24.23
N GLU A 17 20.36 -13.08 24.36
CA GLU A 17 20.15 -14.10 23.33
C GLU A 17 18.68 -14.18 22.93
N ALA A 18 17.77 -14.14 23.91
CA ALA A 18 16.34 -14.10 23.67
C ALA A 18 15.80 -12.69 23.32
N SER A 19 16.66 -11.66 23.31
CA SER A 19 16.28 -10.25 23.14
C SER A 19 15.17 -9.79 24.09
N MET A 20 15.18 -10.29 25.34
CA MET A 20 14.16 -10.01 26.35
C MET A 20 12.72 -10.41 25.96
N VAL A 21 12.57 -11.35 25.02
CA VAL A 21 11.26 -11.83 24.55
C VAL A 21 11.18 -13.34 24.68
N CYS A 22 10.04 -13.85 25.17
CA CYS A 22 9.79 -15.29 25.19
C CYS A 22 9.79 -15.84 23.75
N PRO A 23 10.69 -16.79 23.41
CA PRO A 23 10.84 -17.32 22.06
C PRO A 23 9.69 -18.24 21.64
N VAL A 24 8.83 -18.66 22.58
CA VAL A 24 7.67 -19.51 22.30
C VAL A 24 6.44 -18.67 21.92
N CYS A 25 6.09 -17.66 22.72
CA CYS A 25 4.84 -16.92 22.56
C CYS A 25 5.00 -15.41 22.29
N GLY A 26 6.20 -14.86 22.38
CA GLY A 26 6.45 -13.43 22.16
C GLY A 26 6.17 -12.52 23.35
N GLU A 27 5.97 -13.06 24.55
CA GLU A 27 5.82 -12.26 25.77
C GLU A 27 7.06 -11.38 26.00
N THR A 28 6.84 -10.10 26.29
CA THR A 28 7.88 -9.07 26.46
C THR A 28 7.98 -8.55 27.88
N ASP A 29 7.01 -8.87 28.75
CA ASP A 29 7.06 -8.47 30.16
C ASP A 29 8.16 -9.23 30.90
N VAL A 30 9.28 -8.52 31.13
CA VAL A 30 10.49 -9.00 31.81
C VAL A 30 10.20 -9.59 33.19
N THR A 31 9.14 -9.14 33.88
CA THR A 31 8.79 -9.65 35.22
C THR A 31 8.26 -11.08 35.19
N THR A 32 7.72 -11.51 34.04
CA THR A 32 7.19 -12.87 33.83
C THR A 32 8.22 -13.82 33.24
N LEU A 33 9.41 -13.34 32.87
CA LEU A 33 10.43 -14.14 32.20
C LEU A 33 11.33 -14.88 33.20
N GLU A 34 11.43 -16.18 32.98
CA GLU A 34 12.13 -17.15 33.82
C GLU A 34 13.13 -17.96 32.98
N MET A 35 14.23 -18.37 33.60
CA MET A 35 15.22 -19.23 32.95
C MET A 35 14.88 -20.70 33.17
N HIS A 36 14.61 -21.40 32.07
CA HIS A 36 14.32 -22.83 32.05
C HIS A 36 15.56 -23.65 31.69
N HIS A 37 15.79 -24.75 32.41
CA HIS A 37 16.79 -25.76 32.07
C HIS A 37 16.17 -26.79 31.12
N ILE A 38 16.75 -26.98 29.93
CA ILE A 38 16.22 -27.94 28.94
C ILE A 38 16.35 -29.37 29.47
N ASP A 39 17.56 -29.73 29.88
CA ASP A 39 17.83 -30.90 30.70
C ASP A 39 17.86 -30.50 32.18
N PRO A 40 17.05 -31.15 33.05
CA PRO A 40 16.92 -30.78 34.44
C PRO A 40 18.27 -30.65 35.17
N TYR A 41 18.40 -29.63 36.02
CA TYR A 41 19.62 -29.42 36.80
C TYR A 41 20.00 -30.63 37.68
N SER A 42 19.03 -31.44 38.08
CA SER A 42 19.25 -32.69 38.81
C SER A 42 20.10 -33.71 38.06
N GLU A 43 20.12 -33.64 36.73
CA GLU A 43 20.85 -34.59 35.87
C GLU A 43 22.23 -34.04 35.48
N VAL A 44 22.32 -32.76 35.11
CA VAL A 44 23.55 -32.17 34.56
C VAL A 44 24.41 -31.43 35.59
N VAL A 45 23.82 -31.02 36.71
CA VAL A 45 24.45 -30.28 37.85
C VAL A 45 25.36 -29.13 37.41
N ASN A 46 25.07 -28.53 36.24
CA ASN A 46 25.90 -27.49 35.63
C ASN A 46 25.00 -26.47 34.91
N HIS A 47 25.36 -25.19 35.01
CA HIS A 47 24.68 -24.10 34.32
C HIS A 47 25.42 -23.78 33.03
N LYS A 48 25.25 -24.61 32.00
CA LYS A 48 25.72 -24.29 30.65
C LYS A 48 24.72 -23.40 29.94
N GLU A 49 25.23 -22.39 29.22
CA GLU A 49 24.40 -21.46 28.44
C GLU A 49 23.54 -22.21 27.40
N GLU A 50 24.11 -23.25 26.79
CA GLU A 50 23.45 -24.13 25.81
C GLU A 50 22.24 -24.88 26.39
N ASN A 51 22.23 -25.16 27.69
CA ASN A 51 21.17 -25.92 28.36
C ASN A 51 20.14 -25.01 29.07
N ILE A 52 20.17 -23.70 28.81
CA ILE A 52 19.27 -22.74 29.43
C ILE A 52 18.58 -21.89 28.36
N ILE A 53 17.27 -21.74 28.48
CA ILE A 53 16.45 -20.90 27.60
C ILE A 53 15.58 -19.96 28.43
N LEU A 54 15.29 -18.78 27.89
CA LEU A 54 14.36 -17.82 28.51
C LEU A 54 12.92 -18.16 28.11
N LEU A 55 11.99 -18.26 29.06
CA LEU A 55 10.56 -18.50 28.81
C LEU A 55 9.72 -17.64 29.75
N CYS A 56 8.50 -17.26 29.37
CA CYS A 56 7.55 -16.68 30.34
C CYS A 56 6.96 -17.77 31.26
N SER A 57 6.46 -17.41 32.44
CA SER A 57 5.92 -18.36 33.43
C SER A 57 4.86 -19.33 32.84
N ASN A 58 4.05 -18.85 31.87
CA ASN A 58 3.07 -19.68 31.17
C ASN A 58 3.72 -20.74 30.27
N CYS A 59 4.71 -20.36 29.45
CA CYS A 59 5.43 -21.29 28.59
C CYS A 59 6.33 -22.22 29.40
N HIS A 60 6.96 -21.73 30.46
CA HIS A 60 7.72 -22.52 31.42
C HIS A 60 6.87 -23.65 32.01
N SER A 61 5.65 -23.34 32.44
CA SER A 61 4.69 -24.32 32.96
C SER A 61 4.28 -25.35 31.90
N LYS A 62 4.10 -24.93 30.65
CA LYS A 62 3.75 -25.85 29.54
C LYS A 62 4.88 -26.83 29.21
N VAL A 63 6.13 -26.38 29.21
CA VAL A 63 7.29 -27.27 29.02
C VAL A 63 7.41 -28.25 30.17
N THR A 64 7.29 -27.77 31.41
CA THR A 64 7.35 -28.61 32.62
C THR A 64 6.24 -29.67 32.62
N ALA A 65 5.04 -29.33 32.13
CA ALA A 65 3.91 -30.25 31.97
C ALA A 65 4.02 -31.17 30.74
N GLY A 66 5.10 -31.09 29.95
CA GLY A 66 5.29 -31.89 28.73
C GLY A 66 4.38 -31.50 27.56
N LYS A 67 3.68 -30.36 27.63
CA LYS A 67 2.83 -29.84 26.54
C LYS A 67 3.64 -29.24 25.39
N ILE A 68 4.89 -28.86 25.66
CA ILE A 68 5.88 -28.45 24.67
C ILE A 68 7.04 -29.43 24.82
N SER A 69 7.44 -30.07 23.73
CA SER A 69 8.46 -31.10 23.76
C SER A 69 9.86 -30.52 24.00
N LYS A 70 10.75 -31.32 24.58
CA LYS A 70 12.16 -30.94 24.75
C LYS A 70 12.84 -30.65 23.40
N GLU A 71 12.48 -31.40 22.36
CA GLU A 71 13.01 -31.22 21.01
C GLU A 71 12.65 -29.85 20.42
N GLU A 72 11.43 -29.38 20.62
CA GLU A 72 11.00 -28.04 20.21
C GLU A 72 11.78 -26.95 20.94
N ILE A 73 11.98 -27.11 22.25
CA ILE A 73 12.78 -26.17 23.05
C ILE A 73 14.25 -26.16 22.60
N LEU A 74 14.82 -27.32 22.27
CA LEU A 74 16.19 -27.42 21.76
C LEU A 74 16.33 -26.72 20.39
N LYS A 75 15.37 -26.91 19.48
CA LYS A 75 15.33 -26.21 18.19
C LYS A 75 15.24 -24.69 18.38
N LEU A 76 14.41 -24.22 19.32
CA LEU A 76 14.30 -22.81 19.65
C LEU A 76 15.61 -22.27 20.21
N LYS A 77 16.27 -23.02 21.10
CA LYS A 77 17.57 -22.65 21.66
C LYS A 77 18.64 -22.49 20.58
N ILE A 78 18.77 -23.45 19.68
CA ILE A 78 19.71 -23.37 18.53
C ILE A 78 19.42 -22.12 17.69
N SER A 79 18.14 -21.84 17.43
CA SER A 79 17.72 -20.65 16.67
C SER A 79 18.14 -19.35 17.35
N LEU A 80 17.96 -19.27 18.68
CA LEU A 80 18.35 -18.12 19.49
C LEU A 80 19.88 -17.92 19.53
N MET A 81 20.67 -18.99 19.61
CA MET A 81 22.13 -18.93 19.54
C MET A 81 22.63 -18.38 18.21
N HIS A 82 21.88 -18.55 17.13
CA HIS A 82 22.16 -17.96 15.82
C HIS A 82 21.59 -16.54 15.64
N GLY A 83 21.03 -15.93 16.70
CA GLY A 83 20.46 -14.59 16.67
C GLY A 83 19.05 -14.51 16.07
N ASN A 84 18.38 -15.64 15.86
CA ASN A 84 17.05 -15.70 15.24
C ASN A 84 15.98 -16.01 16.29
N ASN A 85 15.37 -14.98 16.89
CA ASN A 85 14.19 -15.16 17.72
C ASN A 85 12.91 -15.12 16.83
N PRO A 86 12.15 -16.22 16.71
CA PRO A 86 10.99 -16.29 15.82
C PRO A 86 9.88 -15.30 16.20
N ASN A 87 9.80 -14.89 17.46
CA ASN A 87 8.78 -13.95 17.92
C ASN A 87 9.21 -12.48 17.87
N LEU A 88 10.50 -12.15 17.67
CA LEU A 88 10.91 -10.79 17.31
C LEU A 88 10.41 -10.41 15.91
N ASN A 89 10.34 -11.38 14.99
CA ASN A 89 9.88 -11.19 13.62
C ASN A 89 8.35 -11.14 13.49
N ARG A 90 7.59 -11.44 14.55
CA ARG A 90 6.13 -11.23 14.58
C ARG A 90 5.75 -9.79 14.93
N ALA A 91 6.66 -9.06 15.56
CA ALA A 91 6.52 -7.63 15.79
C ALA A 91 7.33 -6.87 14.75
N LYS A 92 6.87 -6.90 13.50
CA LYS A 92 6.93 -5.81 12.50
C LYS A 92 6.55 -6.35 11.12
N ASP A 93 5.30 -6.10 10.72
CA ASP A 93 4.96 -5.70 9.35
C ASP A 93 5.68 -4.38 9.02
N THR A 94 7.01 -4.35 9.08
CA THR A 94 7.78 -3.28 8.47
C THR A 94 8.16 -3.74 7.10
N ASN A 95 7.82 -2.91 6.11
CA ASN A 95 8.30 -3.00 4.75
C ASN A 95 9.85 -2.92 4.75
N VAL A 96 10.53 -4.03 5.06
CA VAL A 96 11.99 -4.12 4.99
C VAL A 96 12.36 -4.30 3.53
N ILE A 97 13.16 -3.37 3.03
CA ILE A 97 13.75 -3.44 1.69
C ILE A 97 15.10 -4.14 1.84
N ASN A 98 15.20 -5.39 1.36
CA ASN A 98 16.45 -6.14 1.35
C ASN A 98 17.24 -5.83 0.08
N PHE A 99 18.38 -5.15 0.21
CA PHE A 99 19.34 -4.96 -0.88
C PHE A 99 20.34 -6.11 -0.85
N ASN A 100 20.02 -7.21 -1.55
CA ASN A 100 20.89 -8.38 -1.53
C ASN A 100 22.17 -8.20 -2.37
N GLN A 101 22.23 -7.22 -3.28
CA GLN A 101 23.42 -6.90 -4.08
C GLN A 101 23.37 -5.45 -4.59
N SER A 102 24.08 -4.52 -3.94
CA SER A 102 24.52 -3.26 -4.57
C SER A 102 25.46 -2.49 -3.64
N VAL A 103 26.69 -2.24 -4.11
CA VAL A 103 27.58 -1.24 -3.49
C VAL A 103 26.94 0.14 -3.72
N ASN A 104 26.65 0.87 -2.63
CA ASN A 104 26.07 2.21 -2.70
C ASN A 104 27.19 3.26 -2.76
N ASN A 105 27.42 3.84 -3.95
CA ASN A 105 28.42 4.88 -4.18
C ASN A 105 27.82 6.30 -4.29
N GLY A 106 26.74 6.57 -3.56
CA GLY A 106 26.27 7.93 -3.29
C GLY A 106 24.89 8.26 -3.81
N VAL A 107 23.98 8.59 -2.88
CA VAL A 107 23.06 9.75 -2.89
C VAL A 107 22.55 9.88 -1.44
N ILE A 108 22.86 10.99 -0.74
CA ILE A 108 22.20 11.33 0.54
C ILE A 108 20.89 12.04 0.18
N ALA A 109 19.80 11.28 0.05
CA ALA A 109 18.46 11.85 -0.14
C ALA A 109 17.82 12.09 1.24
N ASN A 110 17.46 13.34 1.55
CA ASN A 110 16.78 13.67 2.82
C ASN A 110 15.38 13.06 2.95
N ASN A 111 14.74 12.68 1.84
CA ASN A 111 13.45 12.00 1.83
C ASN A 111 13.37 11.01 0.66
N LEU A 112 13.03 9.76 0.97
CA LEU A 112 12.79 8.70 -0.02
C LEU A 112 11.29 8.39 -0.03
N HIS A 113 10.61 8.63 -1.16
CA HIS A 113 9.17 8.39 -1.28
C HIS A 113 8.93 7.24 -2.27
N ILE A 114 8.70 6.04 -1.76
CA ILE A 114 8.44 4.83 -2.56
C ILE A 114 6.93 4.64 -2.67
N LYS A 115 6.36 4.86 -3.87
CA LYS A 115 4.97 4.53 -4.16
C LYS A 115 4.90 3.15 -4.78
N ASN A 116 4.23 2.21 -4.10
CA ASN A 116 3.88 0.92 -4.67
C ASN A 116 2.64 1.11 -5.55
N GLU A 117 2.82 1.32 -6.85
CA GLU A 117 1.70 1.28 -7.79
C GLU A 117 1.23 -0.16 -7.91
N GLY A 118 0.25 -0.54 -7.08
CA GLY A 118 -0.48 -1.80 -7.24
C GLY A 118 -0.86 -1.95 -8.71
N GLY A 119 -0.50 -3.09 -9.31
CA GLY A 119 -0.62 -3.32 -10.75
C GLY A 119 -1.97 -2.84 -11.25
N LYS A 120 -1.97 -1.82 -12.13
CA LYS A 120 -3.20 -1.27 -12.70
C LYS A 120 -3.92 -2.41 -13.40
N ILE A 121 -5.03 -2.86 -12.81
CA ILE A 121 -5.92 -3.83 -13.45
C ILE A 121 -6.35 -3.17 -14.77
N LYS A 122 -5.80 -3.65 -15.89
CA LYS A 122 -6.14 -3.19 -17.23
C LYS A 122 -7.51 -3.78 -17.57
N VAL A 123 -8.57 -3.16 -17.06
CA VAL A 123 -9.93 -3.49 -17.47
C VAL A 123 -10.09 -2.98 -18.90
N ASN A 124 -10.27 -3.89 -19.86
CA ASN A 124 -10.59 -3.50 -21.23
C ASN A 124 -11.96 -2.79 -21.25
N PRO A 125 -12.09 -1.67 -21.96
CA PRO A 125 -13.35 -0.93 -22.00
C PRO A 125 -14.47 -1.83 -22.55
N PRO A 126 -15.69 -1.81 -21.97
CA PRO A 126 -16.80 -2.61 -22.46
C PRO A 126 -17.11 -2.27 -23.92
N ASN A 127 -17.30 -3.31 -24.74
CA ASN A 127 -17.63 -3.16 -26.15
C ASN A 127 -18.91 -2.32 -26.32
N GLY A 128 -18.92 -1.40 -27.27
CA GLY A 128 -20.07 -0.52 -27.55
C GLY A 128 -20.14 0.75 -26.69
N THR A 129 -19.18 0.99 -25.79
CA THR A 129 -19.06 2.26 -25.04
C THR A 129 -18.17 3.27 -25.78
N ILE A 130 -18.28 4.56 -25.45
CA ILE A 130 -17.41 5.61 -25.98
C ILE A 130 -15.94 5.27 -25.74
N ALA A 131 -15.59 4.67 -24.60
CA ALA A 131 -14.25 4.22 -24.29
C ALA A 131 -13.69 3.15 -25.25
N SER A 132 -14.57 2.40 -25.93
CA SER A 132 -14.18 1.37 -26.90
C SER A 132 -13.73 1.95 -28.24
N SER A 133 -14.17 3.16 -28.60
CA SER A 133 -13.75 3.84 -29.83
C SER A 133 -12.75 4.96 -29.56
N MET A 134 -11.54 4.84 -30.11
CA MET A 134 -10.47 5.81 -29.93
C MET A 134 -10.89 7.22 -30.38
N HIS A 135 -11.52 7.35 -31.55
CA HIS A 135 -11.91 8.65 -32.10
C HIS A 135 -12.99 9.34 -31.27
N HIS A 136 -14.05 8.61 -30.91
CA HIS A 136 -15.15 9.16 -30.11
C HIS A 136 -14.66 9.58 -28.72
N LYS A 137 -13.87 8.72 -28.05
CA LYS A 137 -13.26 9.03 -26.76
C LYS A 137 -12.39 10.28 -26.82
N ASN A 138 -11.51 10.38 -27.82
CA ASN A 138 -10.59 11.51 -27.95
C ASN A 138 -11.33 12.81 -28.27
N TYR A 139 -12.37 12.75 -29.11
CA TYR A 139 -13.20 13.92 -29.40
C TYR A 139 -13.95 14.42 -28.17
N VAL A 140 -14.61 13.53 -27.42
CA VAL A 140 -15.30 13.91 -26.19
C VAL A 140 -14.32 14.49 -25.17
N LYS A 141 -13.13 13.89 -25.03
CA LYS A 141 -12.07 14.44 -24.17
C LYS A 141 -11.67 15.85 -24.59
N ARG A 142 -11.51 16.10 -25.90
CA ARG A 142 -11.18 17.42 -26.43
C ARG A 142 -12.25 18.46 -26.11
N LEU A 143 -13.53 18.10 -26.20
CA LEU A 143 -14.65 18.98 -25.82
C LEU A 143 -14.66 19.26 -24.31
N ILE A 144 -14.40 18.27 -23.48
CA ILE A 144 -14.27 18.44 -22.02
C ILE A 144 -13.13 19.42 -21.69
N ASP A 145 -11.97 19.27 -22.33
CA ASP A 145 -10.83 20.17 -22.11
C ASP A 145 -11.15 21.58 -22.59
N ARG A 146 -11.83 21.71 -23.72
CA ARG A 146 -12.30 23.01 -24.22
C ARG A 146 -13.27 23.69 -23.25
N TYR A 147 -14.20 22.94 -22.65
CA TYR A 147 -15.07 23.46 -21.60
C TYR A 147 -14.26 23.95 -20.40
N HIS A 148 -13.25 23.19 -19.97
CA HIS A 148 -12.39 23.61 -18.86
C HIS A 148 -11.61 24.88 -19.17
N GLU A 149 -11.03 25.02 -20.36
CA GLU A 149 -10.38 26.24 -20.84
C GLU A 149 -11.32 27.45 -20.72
N PHE A 150 -12.55 27.32 -21.23
CA PHE A 150 -13.53 28.41 -21.23
C PHE A 150 -14.00 28.74 -19.81
N LYS A 151 -14.26 27.71 -19.00
CA LYS A 151 -14.72 27.91 -17.63
C LYS A 151 -13.62 28.48 -16.73
N LEU A 152 -12.36 28.11 -16.96
CA LEU A 152 -11.21 28.68 -16.26
C LEU A 152 -11.10 30.18 -16.49
N ALA A 153 -11.32 30.64 -17.73
CA ALA A 153 -11.33 32.07 -18.04
C ALA A 153 -12.55 32.80 -17.47
N ASP A 154 -13.71 32.12 -17.33
CA ASP A 154 -14.90 32.70 -16.69
C ASP A 154 -14.73 32.92 -15.18
N VAL A 155 -14.21 31.92 -14.44
CA VAL A 155 -14.23 31.93 -12.95
C VAL A 155 -12.86 32.18 -12.32
N GLY A 156 -11.78 32.13 -13.11
CA GLY A 156 -10.40 32.20 -12.66
C GLY A 156 -9.88 30.90 -12.03
N ALA A 157 -8.55 30.74 -12.02
CA ALA A 157 -7.89 29.51 -11.56
C ALA A 157 -8.23 29.11 -10.11
N LYS A 158 -8.44 30.10 -9.23
CA LYS A 158 -8.74 29.88 -7.81
C LYS A 158 -10.11 29.24 -7.56
N ASN A 159 -11.09 29.51 -8.42
CA ASN A 159 -12.48 29.05 -8.23
C ASN A 159 -12.86 27.91 -9.20
N MET A 160 -11.92 27.45 -10.02
CA MET A 160 -12.20 26.47 -11.06
C MET A 160 -12.40 25.07 -10.47
N ASN A 161 -13.59 24.49 -10.69
CA ASN A 161 -13.90 23.12 -10.30
C ASN A 161 -14.03 22.20 -11.52
N TYR A 162 -12.94 21.51 -11.85
CA TYR A 162 -12.88 20.54 -12.95
C TYR A 162 -13.78 19.31 -12.72
N THR A 163 -14.10 18.96 -11.48
CA THR A 163 -14.91 17.78 -11.16
C THR A 163 -16.40 17.97 -11.45
N LEU A 164 -16.86 19.23 -11.47
CA LEU A 164 -18.28 19.56 -11.64
C LEU A 164 -18.83 19.11 -12.99
N LEU A 165 -18.04 19.20 -14.08
CA LEU A 165 -18.51 18.72 -15.37
C LEU A 165 -18.75 17.21 -15.34
N TYR A 166 -17.77 16.44 -14.84
CA TYR A 166 -17.87 15.00 -14.74
C TYR A 166 -19.04 14.54 -13.86
N SER A 167 -19.28 15.20 -12.73
CA SER A 167 -20.41 14.88 -11.85
C SER A 167 -21.75 15.17 -12.52
N THR A 168 -21.86 16.26 -13.28
CA THR A 168 -23.09 16.59 -14.03
C THR A 168 -23.33 15.65 -15.20
N ILE A 169 -22.28 15.20 -15.92
CA ILE A 169 -22.41 14.19 -16.97
C ILE A 169 -22.89 12.87 -16.35
N LYS A 170 -22.29 12.45 -15.23
CA LYS A 170 -22.70 11.24 -14.52
C LYS A 170 -24.16 11.28 -14.09
N ARG A 171 -24.66 12.43 -13.62
CA ARG A 171 -26.06 12.60 -13.22
C ARG A 171 -27.02 12.56 -14.41
N GLU A 172 -26.64 13.13 -15.55
CA GLU A 172 -27.48 13.21 -16.76
C GLU A 172 -27.55 11.87 -17.52
N PHE A 173 -26.42 11.16 -17.62
CA PHE A 173 -26.30 9.95 -18.44
C PHE A 173 -26.22 8.66 -17.62
N GLY A 174 -26.25 8.75 -16.28
CA GLY A 174 -26.16 7.59 -15.37
C GLY A 174 -24.79 6.92 -15.29
N ALA A 175 -23.85 7.27 -16.17
CA ALA A 175 -22.53 6.66 -16.27
C ALA A 175 -21.41 7.71 -16.36
N LYS A 176 -20.16 7.28 -16.15
CA LYS A 176 -19.00 8.12 -16.45
C LYS A 176 -18.96 8.40 -17.95
N TRP A 177 -18.47 9.59 -18.33
CA TRP A 177 -18.48 10.07 -19.72
C TRP A 177 -17.85 9.09 -20.74
N ASP A 178 -16.88 8.30 -20.31
CA ASP A 178 -16.17 7.29 -21.11
C ASP A 178 -16.93 5.96 -21.19
N MET A 179 -17.74 5.65 -20.17
CA MET A 179 -18.56 4.43 -20.10
C MET A 179 -19.97 4.60 -20.69
N ILE A 180 -20.28 5.75 -21.28
CA ILE A 180 -21.55 5.98 -21.97
C ILE A 180 -21.58 5.13 -23.27
N PRO A 181 -22.69 4.45 -23.58
CA PRO A 181 -22.88 3.77 -24.87
C PRO A 181 -22.75 4.68 -26.10
N LEU A 182 -22.24 4.16 -27.23
CA LEU A 182 -22.00 4.93 -28.46
C LEU A 182 -23.29 5.49 -29.10
N ASP A 183 -24.43 4.86 -28.88
CA ASP A 183 -25.75 5.34 -29.32
C ASP A 183 -26.11 6.73 -28.73
N GLN A 184 -25.56 7.07 -27.57
CA GLN A 184 -25.76 8.33 -26.88
C GLN A 184 -24.66 9.35 -27.15
N PHE A 185 -23.73 9.05 -28.06
CA PHE A 185 -22.60 9.93 -28.38
C PHE A 185 -23.05 11.32 -28.82
N GLU A 186 -23.96 11.42 -29.80
CA GLU A 186 -24.46 12.70 -30.31
C GLU A 186 -25.14 13.53 -29.21
N ARG A 187 -25.89 12.87 -28.32
CA ARG A 187 -26.52 13.51 -27.17
C ARG A 187 -25.48 14.04 -26.19
N LEU A 188 -24.41 13.28 -25.92
CA LEU A 188 -23.31 13.71 -25.05
C LEU A 188 -22.54 14.90 -25.63
N VAL A 189 -22.22 14.85 -26.93
CA VAL A 189 -21.54 15.93 -27.65
C VAL A 189 -22.37 17.21 -27.58
N SER A 190 -23.66 17.13 -27.95
CA SER A 190 -24.59 18.26 -27.88
C SER A 190 -24.70 18.83 -26.46
N TYR A 191 -24.72 17.96 -25.45
CA TYR A 191 -24.77 18.38 -24.05
C TYR A 191 -23.52 19.16 -23.63
N ILE A 192 -22.32 18.68 -23.97
CA ILE A 192 -21.06 19.36 -23.63
C ILE A 192 -20.92 20.67 -24.42
N GLN A 193 -21.24 20.66 -25.71
CA GLN A 193 -21.24 21.86 -26.56
C GLN A 193 -22.16 22.95 -26.00
N ARG A 194 -23.39 22.61 -25.60
CA ARG A 194 -24.32 23.54 -24.95
C ARG A 194 -23.74 24.12 -23.64
N ARG A 195 -22.97 23.33 -22.89
CA ARG A 195 -22.31 23.80 -21.66
C ARG A 195 -21.16 24.75 -21.96
N ILE A 196 -20.41 24.53 -23.03
CA ILE A 196 -19.39 25.47 -23.54
C ILE A 196 -20.08 26.77 -23.95
N ASP A 197 -21.15 26.70 -24.72
CA ASP A 197 -21.90 27.87 -25.21
C ASP A 197 -22.49 28.74 -24.10
N ASN A 198 -22.79 28.14 -22.96
CA ASN A 198 -23.33 28.85 -21.80
C ASN A 198 -22.27 29.55 -20.93
N THR A 199 -20.97 29.34 -21.18
CA THR A 199 -19.89 30.12 -20.56
C THR A 199 -19.91 31.57 -21.05
N ILE A 200 -19.33 32.50 -20.29
CA ILE A 200 -19.28 33.91 -20.67
C ILE A 200 -18.47 34.05 -21.96
N LEU A 201 -17.30 33.40 -22.04
CA LEU A 201 -16.52 33.34 -23.29
C LEU A 201 -17.28 32.67 -24.44
N GLY A 202 -18.03 31.60 -24.18
CA GLY A 202 -18.84 30.92 -25.19
C GLY A 202 -19.91 31.84 -25.79
N LYS A 203 -20.62 32.59 -24.95
CA LYS A 203 -21.62 33.57 -25.38
C LYS A 203 -20.98 34.71 -26.17
N ASN A 204 -19.86 35.25 -25.69
CA ASN A 204 -19.14 36.34 -26.35
C ASN A 204 -18.52 35.91 -27.68
N GLN A 205 -18.02 34.68 -27.81
CA GLN A 205 -17.51 34.18 -29.09
C GLN A 205 -18.63 33.89 -30.08
N LYS A 206 -19.78 33.40 -29.60
CA LYS A 206 -20.97 33.19 -30.43
C LYS A 206 -21.50 34.50 -31.03
N SER A 207 -21.49 35.60 -30.28
CA SER A 207 -21.90 36.91 -30.79
C SER A 207 -20.92 37.50 -31.80
N ASN A 208 -19.66 37.06 -31.81
CA ASN A 208 -18.60 37.53 -32.71
C ASN A 208 -18.33 36.57 -33.89
N ASP A 209 -19.21 35.59 -34.11
CA ASP A 209 -19.06 34.52 -35.13
C ASP A 209 -17.73 33.74 -35.06
N VAL A 210 -17.12 33.68 -33.87
CA VAL A 210 -15.86 32.97 -33.64
C VAL A 210 -16.15 31.50 -33.33
N LYS A 211 -15.40 30.60 -33.99
CA LYS A 211 -15.54 29.16 -33.82
C LYS A 211 -15.10 28.69 -32.43
N ARG A 212 -16.05 28.11 -31.68
CA ARG A 212 -15.89 27.71 -30.26
C ARG A 212 -15.26 26.32 -30.09
N TYR A 213 -15.65 25.38 -30.94
CA TYR A 213 -15.17 24.01 -30.95
C TYR A 213 -15.24 23.44 -32.39
N SER A 214 -14.46 22.40 -32.66
CA SER A 214 -14.53 21.64 -33.92
C SER A 214 -15.68 20.64 -33.89
N THR A 215 -16.27 20.34 -35.06
CA THR A 215 -17.21 19.21 -35.20
C THR A 215 -16.48 17.88 -35.11
N PHE A 216 -17.22 16.78 -35.00
CA PHE A 216 -16.62 15.45 -34.98
C PHE A 216 -15.93 15.13 -36.31
N ASP A 217 -16.56 15.47 -37.44
CA ASP A 217 -15.97 15.25 -38.76
C ASP A 217 -14.67 16.05 -38.97
N GLU A 218 -14.63 17.32 -38.56
CA GLU A 218 -13.42 18.13 -38.62
C GLU A 218 -12.30 17.59 -37.73
N PHE A 219 -12.67 17.02 -36.59
CA PHE A 219 -11.72 16.35 -35.70
C PHE A 219 -11.17 15.09 -36.37
N LEU A 220 -12.03 14.29 -37.01
CA LEU A 220 -11.60 13.12 -37.77
C LEU A 220 -10.67 13.51 -38.93
N SER A 221 -11.01 14.51 -39.74
CA SER A 221 -10.17 14.96 -40.85
C SER A 221 -8.79 15.46 -40.40
N LYS A 222 -8.68 15.98 -39.18
CA LYS A 222 -7.42 16.50 -38.64
C LYS A 222 -6.53 15.42 -38.00
N TYR A 223 -7.13 14.39 -37.41
CA TYR A 223 -6.43 13.43 -36.55
C TYR A 223 -6.56 11.96 -36.98
N SER A 224 -7.21 11.67 -38.12
CA SER A 224 -7.33 10.32 -38.69
C SER A 224 -6.38 10.08 -39.87
N SER A 225 -5.42 10.98 -40.09
CA SER A 225 -4.34 10.88 -41.08
C SER A 225 -3.07 10.33 -40.46
#